data_AF-A0A1G2Z9T0-F1
#
_entry.id   AF-A0A1G2Z9T0-F1
#
_cell.length_a   1.000
_cell.length_b   1.000
_cell.length_c   1.000
_cell.angle_alpha   90.00
_cell.angle_beta   90.00
_cell.angle_gamma   90.00
#
_symmetry.space_group_name_H-M   'P 1'
#
loop_
_entity.id
_entity.type
_entity.pdbx_description
1 polymer ?
#
loop_
_entity_poly.entity_id
_entity_poly.type
_entity_poly.pdbx_seq_one_letter_code
_entity_poly.pdbx_strand_id
1 'polypeptide(L)'
;MDCHDTARFVLLLLWLLFLGVAILCPYRILCNPATSKLYRFSTVATGIIVVAVSYLLTFHFVYSANANTRVHGWPVPVVIFQRDAPDGPWWDYVGPTTVLAFPMNLVLLLGVWFFLLWLLNVAIARTKKRPAGMRRH
;
A
#
# COMPACT_ATOMS: atom_id res chain seq x y z
N MET A 1 14.68 -18.04 -20.12
CA MET A 1 13.85 -17.17 -19.26
C MET A 1 14.40 -17.37 -17.88
N ASP A 2 15.24 -16.43 -17.43
CA ASP A 2 16.09 -16.65 -16.28
C ASP A 2 15.29 -16.51 -14.98
N CYS A 3 15.73 -17.15 -13.90
CA CYS A 3 15.05 -17.11 -12.60
C CYS A 3 14.78 -15.66 -12.13
N HIS A 4 15.67 -14.72 -12.49
CA HIS A 4 15.50 -13.29 -12.26
C HIS A 4 14.34 -12.65 -13.03
N ASP A 5 14.08 -13.07 -14.27
CA ASP A 5 13.01 -12.52 -15.09
C ASP A 5 11.65 -13.01 -14.60
N THR A 6 11.56 -14.27 -14.19
CA THR A 6 10.35 -14.84 -13.56
C THR A 6 10.02 -14.11 -12.26
N ALA A 7 11.02 -13.84 -11.41
CA ALA A 7 10.82 -13.07 -10.19
C ALA A 7 10.28 -11.66 -10.49
N ARG A 8 10.91 -10.92 -11.41
CA ARG A 8 10.45 -9.57 -11.81
C ARG A 8 9.01 -9.59 -12.34
N PHE A 9 8.67 -10.59 -13.14
CA PHE A 9 7.32 -10.74 -13.68
C PHE A 9 6.27 -10.99 -12.58
N VAL A 10 6.56 -11.90 -11.64
CA VAL A 10 5.68 -12.18 -10.49
C VAL A 10 5.49 -10.92 -9.64
N LEU A 11 6.55 -10.16 -9.39
CA LEU A 11 6.48 -8.94 -8.58
C LEU A 11 5.63 -7.86 -9.27
N LEU A 12 5.76 -7.72 -10.59
CA LEU A 12 4.95 -6.80 -11.37
C LEU A 12 3.47 -7.20 -11.35
N LEU A 13 3.17 -8.50 -11.48
CA LEU A 13 1.79 -9.01 -11.37
C LEU A 13 1.20 -8.74 -9.98
N LEU A 14 1.96 -8.98 -8.92
CA LEU A 14 1.52 -8.67 -7.55
C LEU A 14 1.23 -7.18 -7.41
N TRP A 15 2.13 -6.32 -7.87
CA TRP A 15 1.94 -4.87 -7.80
C TRP A 15 0.68 -4.40 -8.55
N LEU A 16 0.44 -4.91 -9.76
CA LEU A 16 -0.80 -4.64 -10.52
C LEU A 16 -2.05 -5.15 -9.80
N LEU A 17 -1.98 -6.30 -9.13
CA LEU A 17 -3.07 -6.81 -8.33
C LEU A 17 -3.37 -5.89 -7.14
N PHE A 18 -2.34 -5.42 -6.42
CA PHE A 18 -2.50 -4.46 -5.33
C PHE A 18 -3.08 -3.12 -5.83
N LEU A 19 -2.66 -2.66 -7.03
CA LEU A 19 -3.24 -1.48 -7.67
C LEU A 19 -4.73 -1.66 -7.94
N GLY A 20 -5.11 -2.81 -8.51
CA GLY A 20 -6.51 -3.17 -8.74
C GLY A 20 -7.32 -3.16 -7.45
N VAL A 21 -6.81 -3.77 -6.38
CA VAL A 21 -7.45 -3.79 -5.06
C VAL A 21 -7.59 -2.39 -4.47
N ALA A 22 -6.52 -1.58 -4.56
CA ALA A 22 -6.48 -0.23 -4.02
C ALA A 22 -7.52 0.71 -4.65
N ILE A 23 -7.95 0.42 -5.88
CA ILE A 23 -8.98 1.19 -6.59
C ILE A 23 -10.36 0.54 -6.43
N LEU A 24 -10.48 -0.77 -6.70
CA LEU A 24 -11.77 -1.47 -6.79
C LEU A 24 -12.46 -1.62 -5.43
N CYS A 25 -11.70 -1.90 -4.36
CA CYS A 25 -12.28 -2.07 -3.02
C CYS A 25 -12.94 -0.77 -2.50
N PRO A 26 -12.24 0.38 -2.41
CA PRO A 26 -12.89 1.60 -1.97
C PRO A 26 -13.98 2.06 -2.93
N TYR A 27 -13.81 1.89 -4.25
CA TYR A 27 -14.87 2.20 -5.22
C TYR A 27 -16.16 1.44 -4.92
N ARG A 28 -16.08 0.11 -4.70
CA ARG A 28 -17.26 -0.70 -4.35
C ARG A 28 -17.88 -0.28 -3.01
N ILE A 29 -17.07 0.11 -2.03
CA ILE A 29 -17.54 0.56 -0.71
C ILE A 29 -18.29 1.90 -0.81
N LEU A 30 -17.75 2.84 -1.60
CA LEU A 30 -18.29 4.18 -1.74
C LEU A 30 -19.55 4.22 -2.62
N CYS A 31 -19.58 3.42 -3.70
CA CYS A 31 -20.71 3.37 -4.63
C CYS A 31 -21.87 2.49 -4.14
N ASN A 32 -21.68 1.58 -3.18
CA ASN A 32 -22.73 0.70 -2.71
C ASN A 32 -23.70 1.40 -1.73
N PRO A 33 -24.97 1.67 -2.10
CA PRO A 33 -25.95 2.34 -1.24
C PRO A 33 -26.26 1.60 0.07
N ALA A 34 -26.06 0.27 0.11
CA ALA A 34 -26.28 -0.54 1.31
C ALA A 34 -25.18 -0.40 2.37
N THR A 35 -24.07 0.26 2.02
CA THR A 35 -22.96 0.50 2.95
C THR A 35 -23.29 1.63 3.91
N SER A 36 -23.04 1.43 5.21
CA SER A 36 -23.31 2.44 6.23
C SER A 36 -22.46 3.69 6.02
N LYS A 37 -23.03 4.87 6.32
CA LYS A 37 -22.33 6.16 6.24
C LYS A 37 -21.03 6.16 7.07
N LEU A 38 -21.08 5.54 8.25
CA LEU A 38 -19.92 5.40 9.14
C LEU A 38 -18.79 4.57 8.49
N TYR A 39 -19.12 3.47 7.81
CA TYR A 39 -18.11 2.63 7.17
C TYR A 39 -17.50 3.33 5.94
N ARG A 40 -18.29 4.08 5.18
CA ARG A 40 -17.77 4.93 4.09
C ARG A 40 -16.83 6.01 4.62
N PHE A 41 -17.24 6.73 5.67
CA PHE A 41 -16.40 7.74 6.30
C PHE A 41 -15.09 7.15 6.83
N SER A 42 -15.16 6.01 7.53
CA SER A 42 -13.99 5.30 8.03
C SER A 42 -13.05 4.87 6.89
N THR A 43 -13.59 4.41 5.77
CA THR A 43 -12.80 4.02 4.59
C THR A 43 -12.03 5.21 4.01
N VAL A 44 -12.66 6.39 3.90
CA VAL A 44 -12.00 7.61 3.43
C VAL A 44 -10.96 8.10 4.43
N ALA A 45 -11.35 8.23 5.70
CA ALA A 45 -10.47 8.74 6.76
C ALA A 45 -9.21 7.87 6.92
N THR A 46 -9.38 6.55 6.95
CA THR A 46 -8.25 5.62 7.07
C THR A 46 -7.41 5.56 5.79
N GLY A 47 -8.01 5.72 4.61
CA GLY A 47 -7.28 5.87 3.34
C GLY A 47 -6.32 7.08 3.37
N ILE A 48 -6.78 8.23 3.86
CA ILE A 48 -5.94 9.44 4.02
C ILE A 48 -4.78 9.18 5.00
N ILE A 49 -5.06 8.51 6.12
CA ILE A 49 -4.02 8.14 7.10
C ILE A 49 -2.96 7.25 6.44
N VAL A 50 -3.37 6.24 5.66
CA VAL A 50 -2.44 5.34 4.96
C VAL A 50 -1.57 6.10 3.94
N VAL A 51 -2.13 7.09 3.23
CA VAL A 51 -1.36 7.96 2.33
C VAL A 51 -0.29 8.72 3.12
N ALA A 52 -0.65 9.33 4.26
CA ALA A 52 0.30 10.06 5.10
C ALA A 52 1.39 9.14 5.67
N VAL A 53 1.02 7.94 6.13
CA VAL A 53 1.98 6.92 6.60
C VAL A 53 2.91 6.48 5.48
N SER A 54 2.39 6.25 4.27
CA SER A 54 3.21 5.91 3.10
C SER A 54 4.23 6.99 2.77
N TYR A 55 3.81 8.26 2.82
CA TYR A 55 4.70 9.39 2.62
C TYR A 55 5.82 9.42 3.67
N LEU A 56 5.46 9.33 4.95
CA LEU A 56 6.43 9.32 6.05
C LEU A 56 7.41 8.15 5.90
N LEU A 57 6.91 6.92 5.71
CA LEU A 57 7.73 5.72 5.49
C LEU A 57 8.70 5.86 4.32
N THR A 58 8.26 6.51 3.24
CA THR A 58 9.10 6.66 2.04
C THR A 58 10.17 7.74 2.20
N PHE A 59 9.84 8.89 2.83
CA PHE A 59 10.70 10.08 2.79
C PHE A 59 11.31 10.52 4.12
N HIS A 60 10.87 10.01 5.26
CA HIS A 60 11.34 10.47 6.57
C HIS A 60 12.21 9.47 7.34
N PHE A 61 12.27 8.20 6.96
CA PHE A 61 12.88 7.19 7.83
C PHE A 61 14.34 6.83 7.55
N VAL A 62 14.95 7.19 6.42
CA VAL A 62 16.33 6.74 6.14
C VAL A 62 17.20 7.81 5.47
N TYR A 63 18.18 8.29 6.24
CA TYR A 63 19.34 9.03 5.75
C TYR A 63 20.58 8.14 5.98
N SER A 64 21.33 7.83 4.92
CA SER A 64 22.56 7.04 5.02
C SER A 64 23.67 7.67 4.18
N ALA A 65 24.81 7.97 4.82
CA ALA A 65 25.98 8.54 4.17
C ALA A 65 26.88 7.44 3.57
N ASN A 66 26.35 6.63 2.65
CA ASN A 66 27.14 5.60 1.95
C ASN A 66 26.81 5.55 0.45
N ALA A 67 27.85 5.72 -0.38
CA ALA A 67 27.79 5.79 -1.85
C ALA A 67 27.33 4.47 -2.50
N ASN A 68 27.40 3.33 -1.81
CA ASN A 68 27.01 2.03 -2.36
C ASN A 68 25.54 1.63 -2.11
N THR A 69 24.74 2.45 -1.42
CA THR A 69 23.35 2.12 -1.04
C THR A 69 22.33 2.53 -2.10
N ARG A 70 22.35 1.84 -3.26
CA ARG A 70 21.52 2.15 -4.45
C ARG A 70 20.07 1.61 -4.39
N VAL A 71 19.35 1.81 -3.28
CA VAL A 71 18.03 1.20 -2.98
C VAL A 71 18.15 -0.12 -2.22
N HIS A 72 17.57 -0.16 -1.03
CA HIS A 72 17.35 -1.37 -0.24
C HIS A 72 15.89 -1.45 0.20
N GLY A 73 15.41 -2.67 0.45
CA GLY A 73 14.03 -2.95 0.81
C GLY A 73 13.19 -3.35 -0.40
N TRP A 74 12.91 -4.65 -0.50
CA TRP A 74 11.77 -5.21 -1.25
C TRP A 74 10.87 -5.84 -0.19
N PRO A 75 9.53 -5.63 -0.14
CA PRO A 75 8.62 -4.97 -1.09
C PRO A 75 8.56 -3.46 -1.04
N VAL A 76 9.02 -2.89 0.07
CA VAL A 76 8.85 -1.49 0.40
C VAL A 76 10.17 -0.79 0.07
N PRO A 77 10.32 -0.19 -1.12
CA PRO A 77 11.51 0.58 -1.45
C PRO A 77 11.68 1.71 -0.45
N VAL A 78 12.85 1.72 0.19
CA VAL A 78 13.29 2.83 1.04
C VAL A 78 14.08 3.79 0.17
N VAL A 79 13.69 5.07 0.18
CA VAL A 79 14.46 6.12 -0.48
C VAL A 79 15.67 6.41 0.39
N ILE A 80 16.86 6.24 -0.18
CA ILE A 80 18.12 6.66 0.44
C ILE A 80 18.61 7.88 -0.32
N PHE A 81 18.69 9.00 0.38
CA PHE A 81 19.27 10.22 -0.17
C PHE A 81 20.82 10.09 -0.16
N GLN A 82 21.45 9.95 -1.35
CA GLN A 82 22.91 9.86 -1.55
C GLN A 82 23.55 11.18 -2.05
N ARG A 83 24.70 11.60 -1.49
CA ARG A 83 25.53 12.70 -2.04
C ARG A 83 26.90 12.20 -2.46
N ASP A 84 27.43 12.74 -3.56
CA ASP A 84 28.80 12.49 -3.99
C ASP A 84 29.86 13.31 -3.20
N ALA A 85 29.52 14.51 -2.70
CA ALA A 85 30.41 15.37 -1.91
C ALA A 85 29.66 16.25 -0.89
N PRO A 86 30.23 16.65 0.27
CA PRO A 86 29.58 17.46 1.32
C PRO A 86 29.00 18.84 0.92
N ASP A 87 29.20 19.22 -0.32
CA ASP A 87 28.98 20.53 -0.93
C ASP A 87 28.30 20.39 -2.31
N GLY A 88 28.01 19.16 -2.76
CA GLY A 88 27.27 18.88 -4.00
C GLY A 88 25.78 19.25 -3.93
N PRO A 89 25.14 19.50 -5.09
CA PRO A 89 23.74 19.89 -5.17
C PRO A 89 22.79 18.76 -4.71
N TRP A 90 21.69 19.15 -4.07
CA TRP A 90 20.69 18.23 -3.51
C TRP A 90 19.94 17.39 -4.56
N TRP A 91 20.10 17.70 -5.84
CA TRP A 91 19.41 17.04 -6.94
C TRP A 91 20.10 15.75 -7.43
N ASP A 92 21.37 15.53 -7.09
CA ASP A 92 22.10 14.29 -7.42
C ASP A 92 21.60 13.07 -6.62
N TYR A 93 20.73 13.33 -5.63
CA TYR A 93 20.18 12.38 -4.67
C TYR A 93 18.97 11.58 -5.19
N VAL A 94 18.40 11.93 -6.34
CA VAL A 94 17.07 11.46 -6.76
C VAL A 94 17.21 10.56 -7.99
N GLY A 95 17.47 9.27 -7.75
CA GLY A 95 17.36 8.26 -8.81
C GLY A 95 15.89 8.09 -9.28
N PRO A 96 15.64 7.52 -10.47
CA PRO A 96 14.28 7.27 -10.96
C PRO A 96 13.45 6.37 -10.01
N THR A 97 14.14 5.55 -9.22
CA THR A 97 13.55 4.75 -8.13
C THR A 97 12.98 5.59 -7.00
N THR A 98 13.48 6.80 -6.73
CA THR A 98 12.91 7.72 -5.73
C THR A 98 11.53 8.23 -6.15
N VAL A 99 11.34 8.50 -7.44
CA VAL A 99 10.05 8.92 -8.01
C VAL A 99 9.04 7.77 -7.98
N LEU A 100 9.50 6.53 -8.16
CA LEU A 100 8.65 5.34 -8.18
C LEU A 100 8.42 4.70 -6.80
N ALA A 101 9.28 4.95 -5.81
CA ALA A 101 9.20 4.36 -4.49
C ALA A 101 7.92 4.75 -3.74
N PHE A 102 7.54 6.04 -3.79
CA PHE A 102 6.32 6.50 -3.14
C PHE A 102 5.06 5.87 -3.77
N PRO A 103 4.83 5.92 -5.10
CA PRO A 103 3.73 5.21 -5.73
C PRO A 103 3.71 3.71 -5.42
N MET A 104 4.88 3.05 -5.37
CA MET A 104 4.96 1.62 -5.04
C MET A 104 4.50 1.34 -3.61
N ASN A 105 5.05 2.07 -2.63
CA ASN A 105 4.67 1.93 -1.22
C ASN A 105 3.19 2.26 -1.01
N LEU A 106 2.71 3.29 -1.68
CA LEU A 106 1.32 3.73 -1.59
C LEU A 106 0.36 2.65 -2.09
N VAL A 107 0.63 2.07 -3.26
CA VAL A 107 -0.20 1.00 -3.84
C VAL A 107 -0.22 -0.23 -2.95
N LEU A 108 0.94 -0.65 -2.42
CA LEU A 108 1.03 -1.80 -1.53
C LEU A 108 0.26 -1.57 -0.22
N LEU A 109 0.49 -0.43 0.44
CA LEU A 109 -0.15 -0.12 1.72
C LEU A 109 -1.67 0.07 1.57
N LEU A 110 -2.12 0.81 0.55
CA LEU A 110 -3.55 0.97 0.30
C LEU A 110 -4.21 -0.35 -0.10
N GLY A 111 -3.57 -1.13 -0.96
CA GLY A 111 -4.12 -2.41 -1.40
C GLY A 111 -4.23 -3.41 -0.24
N VAL A 112 -3.22 -3.52 0.64
CA VAL A 112 -3.29 -4.33 1.87
C VAL A 112 -4.42 -3.81 2.77
N TRP A 113 -4.47 -2.51 3.02
CA TRP A 113 -5.45 -1.90 3.92
C TRP A 113 -6.89 -2.10 3.46
N PHE A 114 -7.18 -1.79 2.18
CA PHE A 114 -8.53 -1.94 1.64
C PHE A 114 -8.94 -3.41 1.48
N PHE A 115 -7.98 -4.32 1.24
CA PHE A 115 -8.25 -5.75 1.29
C PHE A 115 -8.68 -6.20 2.69
N LEU A 116 -7.98 -5.77 3.74
CA LEU A 116 -8.33 -6.08 5.13
C LEU A 116 -9.70 -5.49 5.52
N LEU A 117 -9.99 -4.25 5.14
CA LEU A 117 -11.29 -3.63 5.35
C LEU A 117 -12.42 -4.41 4.65
N TRP A 118 -12.18 -4.87 3.42
CA TRP A 118 -13.13 -5.69 2.70
C TRP A 118 -13.38 -7.04 3.38
N LEU A 119 -12.31 -7.73 3.83
CA LEU A 119 -12.44 -8.97 4.59
C LEU A 119 -13.25 -8.78 5.87
N LEU A 120 -13.01 -7.69 6.61
CA LEU A 120 -13.76 -7.35 7.82
C LEU A 120 -15.26 -7.16 7.51
N ASN A 121 -15.58 -6.45 6.43
CA ASN A 121 -16.97 -6.26 6.02
C ASN A 121 -17.65 -7.59 5.63
N VAL A 122 -16.95 -8.47 4.91
CA VAL A 122 -17.46 -9.81 4.59
C VAL A 122 -17.67 -10.65 5.86
N ALA A 123 -16.74 -10.60 6.82
CA ALA A 123 -16.86 -11.31 8.09
C ALA A 123 -18.09 -10.85 8.90
N ILE A 124 -18.28 -9.53 9.05
CA ILE A 124 -19.44 -8.95 9.74
C ILE A 124 -20.75 -9.29 9.01
N ALA A 125 -20.76 -9.28 7.68
CA ALA A 125 -21.94 -9.66 6.91
C ALA A 125 -22.30 -11.15 7.11
N ARG A 126 -21.31 -12.04 7.25
CA ARG A 126 -21.53 -13.46 7.53
C ARG A 126 -22.06 -13.70 8.95
N THR A 127 -21.60 -12.95 9.96
CA THR A 127 -22.10 -13.11 11.34
C THR A 127 -23.55 -12.67 11.48
N LYS A 128 -23.95 -11.57 10.83
CA LYS A 128 -25.36 -11.12 10.81
C LYS A 128 -26.31 -12.09 10.10
N LYS A 129 -25.81 -12.90 9.17
CA LYS A 129 -26.60 -13.89 8.41
C LYS A 129 -26.80 -15.22 9.14
N ARG A 130 -26.15 -15.50 10.27
CA ARG A 130 -26.50 -16.66 11.10
C ARG A 130 -27.79 -16.32 11.89
N PRO A 131 -28.96 -16.85 11.52
CA PRO A 131 -30.18 -16.59 12.25
C PRO A 131 -30.07 -17.25 13.62
N ALA A 132 -30.57 -16.57 14.65
CA ALA A 132 -30.77 -17.08 15.99
C ALA A 132 -31.87 -18.17 16.02
N GLY A 133 -31.60 -19.30 15.37
CA GLY A 133 -32.56 -20.38 15.15
C GLY A 133 -31.95 -21.75 15.40
N MET A 134 -31.38 -21.96 16.59
CA MET A 134 -31.15 -23.30 17.11
C MET A 134 -31.23 -23.29 18.65
N ARG A 135 -32.37 -22.87 19.19
CA ARG A 135 -32.87 -23.48 20.43
C ARG A 135 -33.66 -24.70 19.99
N ARG A 136 -33.03 -25.87 20.05
CA ARG A 136 -33.77 -27.14 20.06
C ARG A 136 -34.51 -27.17 21.40
N HIS A 137 -35.84 -27.04 21.33
CA HIS A 137 -36.71 -27.56 22.38
C HIS A 137 -36.64 -29.09 22.36
#